data_AF-A0A429DPL6-F1
#
_entry.id   AF-A0A429DPL6-F1
#
_cell.length_a   1.000
_cell.length_b   1.000
_cell.length_c   1.000
_cell.angle_alpha   90.00
_cell.angle_beta   90.00
_cell.angle_gamma   90.00
#
_symmetry.space_group_name_H-M   'P 1'
#
loop_
_entity.id
_entity.type
_entity.pdbx_description
1 polymer ?
#
loop_
_entity_poly.entity_id
_entity_poly.type
_entity_poly.pdbx_seq_one_letter_code
_entity_poly.pdbx_strand_id
1 'polypeptide(L)' 'MQKLNAKTWGVEFVQDGNRKFLVLPYGKSAEVIPHQGKDWVQLME' A
#
# COMPACT_ATOMS: atom_id res chain seq x y z
N MET A 1 8.62 0.27 -23.09
CA MET A 1 7.44 0.12 -22.20
C MET A 1 7.42 1.29 -21.23
N GLN A 2 6.59 2.30 -21.48
CA GLN A 2 6.32 3.33 -20.47
C GLN A 2 5.37 2.73 -19.43
N LYS A 3 5.78 2.69 -18.17
CA LYS A 3 4.94 2.25 -17.05
C LYS A 3 3.90 3.36 -16.78
N LEU A 4 2.79 3.31 -17.50
CA LEU A 4 1.69 4.26 -17.53
C LEU A 4 0.84 4.29 -16.24
N ASN A 5 1.40 4.15 -15.03
CA ASN A 5 0.54 4.08 -13.83
C ASN A 5 1.19 4.42 -12.49
N ALA A 6 2.43 4.92 -12.40
CA ALA A 6 3.01 5.18 -11.09
C ALA A 6 2.49 6.52 -10.50
N LYS A 7 1.17 6.67 -10.36
CA LYS A 7 0.61 7.43 -9.24
C LYS A 7 1.00 6.63 -8.00
N THR A 8 2.21 6.82 -7.50
CA THR A 8 2.59 6.32 -6.19
C THR A 8 1.66 7.03 -5.21
N TRP A 9 0.71 6.32 -4.63
CA TRP A 9 -0.29 6.85 -3.69
C TRP A 9 0.35 7.37 -2.38
N GLY A 10 1.65 7.69 -2.38
CA GLY A 10 2.41 8.15 -1.21
C GLY A 10 2.61 7.08 -0.13
N VAL A 11 2.35 5.80 -0.44
CA VAL A 11 2.61 4.72 0.51
C VAL A 11 4.10 4.47 0.61
N GLU A 12 4.63 4.57 1.83
CA GLU A 12 6.04 4.32 2.12
C GLU A 12 6.24 2.96 2.77
N PHE A 13 7.36 2.31 2.48
CA PHE A 13 7.78 1.12 3.20
C PHE A 13 8.78 1.53 4.27
N VAL A 14 8.47 1.22 5.54
CA VAL A 14 9.35 1.49 6.68
C VAL A 14 9.67 0.20 7.40
N GLN A 15 10.94 0.03 7.79
CA GLN A 15 11.38 -1.07 8.62
C GLN A 15 11.92 -0.53 9.95
N ASP A 16 11.39 -1.04 11.06
CA ASP A 16 11.84 -0.72 12.42
C ASP A 16 12.16 -2.03 13.16
N GLY A 17 13.45 -2.32 13.31
CA GLY A 17 13.94 -3.62 13.75
C GLY A 17 13.44 -4.77 12.85
N ASN A 18 12.71 -5.71 13.44
CA ASN A 18 12.11 -6.87 12.76
C ASN A 18 10.68 -6.60 12.23
N ARG A 19 10.15 -5.41 12.45
CA ARG A 19 8.80 -5.05 12.01
C ARG A 19 8.87 -4.32 10.68
N LYS A 20 7.91 -4.62 9.80
CA LYS A 20 7.78 -4.04 8.47
C LYS A 20 6.42 -3.37 8.37
N PHE A 21 6.40 -2.13 7.92
CA PHE A 21 5.22 -1.30 7.85
C PHE A 21 5.03 -0.76 6.44
N LEU A 22 3.77 -0.67 6.02
CA LEU A 22 3.34 0.18 4.94
C LEU A 22 2.71 1.42 5.58
N VAL A 23 3.31 2.58 5.38
CA VAL A 23 2.85 3.85 5.95
C VAL A 23 1.96 4.53 4.93
N LEU A 24 0.72 4.78 5.32
CA LEU A 24 -0.26 5.47 4.49
C LEU A 24 -0.08 7.00 4.61
N PRO A 25 -0.32 7.76 3.53
CA PRO A 25 -0.40 9.21 3.63
C PRO A 25 -1.50 9.65 4.59
N TYR A 26 -1.30 10.83 5.17
CA TYR A 26 -2.30 11.45 6.03
C TYR A 26 -3.65 11.58 5.31
N GLY A 27 -4.73 11.24 6.03
CA GLY A 27 -6.09 11.28 5.50
C GLY A 27 -6.47 10.11 4.59
N LYS A 28 -5.57 9.14 4.37
CA LYS A 28 -5.88 7.89 3.65
C LYS A 28 -6.10 6.74 4.60
N SER A 29 -6.95 5.81 4.20
CA SER A 29 -7.20 4.57 4.92
C SER A 29 -6.97 3.36 4.01
N ALA A 30 -6.92 2.16 4.60
CA ALA A 30 -6.75 0.94 3.84
C ALA A 30 -7.55 -0.21 4.43
N GLU A 31 -7.99 -1.11 3.55
CA GLU A 31 -8.68 -2.35 3.90
C GLU A 31 -7.93 -3.54 3.29
N VAL A 32 -7.92 -4.67 4.01
CA VAL A 32 -7.38 -5.92 3.50
C VAL A 32 -8.50 -6.73 2.87
N ILE A 33 -8.37 -7.04 1.57
CA ILE A 33 -9.34 -7.84 0.82
C ILE A 33 -8.68 -9.11 0.27
N PRO A 34 -9.38 -10.26 0.26
CA PRO A 34 -8.90 -11.44 -0.43
C PRO A 34 -9.03 -11.24 -1.95
N HIS A 35 -7.91 -11.30 -2.67
CA HIS A 35 -7.90 -11.21 -4.13
C HIS A 35 -6.87 -12.17 -4.74
N GLN A 36 -7.31 -13.00 -5.70
CA GLN A 36 -6.46 -13.98 -6.39
C GLN A 36 -5.67 -14.91 -5.43
N GLY A 37 -6.33 -15.35 -4.34
CA GLY A 37 -5.73 -16.25 -3.35
C GLY A 37 -4.66 -15.61 -2.46
N LYS A 38 -4.59 -14.27 -2.42
CA LYS A 38 -3.70 -13.51 -1.56
C LYS A 38 -4.46 -12.38 -0.89
N ASP A 39 -3.93 -11.89 0.21
CA ASP A 39 -4.43 -10.67 0.84
C ASP A 39 -3.85 -9.46 0.10
N TRP A 40 -4.74 -8.63 -0.43
CA TRP A 40 -4.39 -7.36 -1.07
C TRP A 40 -4.82 -6.22 -0.16
N VAL A 41 -4.01 -5.16 -0.13
CA VAL A 41 -4.34 -3.94 0.60
C VAL A 41 -4.94 -2.95 -0.39
N GLN A 42 -6.23 -2.64 -0.25
CA GLN A 42 -6.91 -1.63 -1.04
C GLN A 42 -6.78 -0.27 -0.33
N LEU A 43 -6.31 0.74 -1.06
CA LEU A 43 -6.24 2.12 -0.56
C LEU A 43 -7.58 2.82 -0.79
N MET A 44 -8.08 3.45 0.26
CA MET A 44 -9.33 4.20 0.27
C MET A 44 -9.04 5.70 0.38
N GLU A 45 -9.90 6.52 -0.22
CA GLU A 45 -9.72 7.98 -0.25
C GLU A 45 -10.02 8.70 1.05
#